data_AF-A0A2K3JZ24-F1
#
_entry.id   AF-A0A2K3JZ24-F1
#
_cell.length_a   1.000
_cell.length_b   1.000
_cell.length_c   1.000
_cell.angle_alpha   90.00
_cell.angle_beta   90.00
_cell.angle_gamma   90.00
#
_symmetry.space_group_name_H-M   'P 1'
#
loop_
_entity.id
_entity.type
_entity.pdbx_description
1 polymer ?
#
loop_
_entity_poly.entity_id
_entity_poly.type
_entity_poly.pdbx_seq_one_letter_code
_entity_poly.pdbx_strand_id
1 'polypeptide(L)' 'MSKNEWYNTMYPFVPGHELVGVVTEVGSKVEKFKVGDKVGVGYVIDSCRSCQNCDDNLENYCPKYTVTCGAKYRDGT' A
#
# COMPACT_ATOMS: atom_id res chain seq x y z
N MET A 1 -11.14 1.27 13.54
CA MET A 1 -10.18 2.31 13.10
C MET A 1 -10.78 3.72 13.08
N SER A 2 -11.81 4.04 12.31
CA SER A 2 -12.32 5.43 12.23
C SER A 2 -12.80 6.03 13.56
N LYS A 3 -13.31 5.22 14.50
CA LYS A 3 -13.70 5.61 15.86
C LYS A 3 -12.57 5.58 16.89
N ASN A 4 -11.35 5.22 16.47
CA ASN A 4 -10.18 5.07 17.34
C ASN A 4 -10.36 4.12 18.55
N GLU A 5 -11.20 3.09 18.43
CA GLU A 5 -11.47 2.12 19.51
C GLU A 5 -10.23 1.29 19.94
N TRP A 6 -9.20 1.22 19.07
CA TRP A 6 -7.92 0.57 19.36
C TRP A 6 -6.80 1.57 19.68
N TYR A 7 -7.11 2.86 19.84
CA TYR A 7 -6.17 3.91 20.23
C TYR A 7 -4.94 4.10 19.32
N ASN A 8 -4.99 3.65 18.07
CA ASN A 8 -3.88 3.68 17.11
C ASN A 8 -4.20 4.41 15.81
N THR A 9 -5.34 5.11 15.73
CA THR A 9 -5.74 5.83 14.51
C THR A 9 -4.96 7.14 14.37
N MET A 10 -4.34 7.33 13.21
CA MET A 10 -3.71 8.58 12.83
C MET A 10 -4.68 9.43 12.01
N TYR A 11 -5.01 10.63 12.50
CA TYR A 11 -5.90 11.58 11.81
C TYR A 11 -5.10 12.66 11.04
N PRO A 12 -5.62 13.17 9.91
CA PRO A 12 -6.88 12.79 9.24
C PRO A 12 -6.83 11.34 8.72
N PHE A 13 -7.93 10.60 8.89
CA PHE A 13 -8.00 9.17 8.55
C PHE A 13 -9.00 8.94 7.42
N VAL A 14 -8.51 8.49 6.27
CA VAL A 14 -9.33 8.08 5.14
C VAL A 14 -9.28 6.56 5.02
N PRO A 15 -10.38 5.84 5.29
CA PRO A 15 -10.41 4.38 5.19
C PRO A 15 -10.51 3.90 3.73
N GLY A 16 -10.28 2.61 3.54
CA GLY A 16 -10.43 1.92 2.26
C GLY A 16 -9.16 1.14 1.90
N HIS A 17 -9.32 -0.13 1.53
CA HIS A 17 -8.22 -1.00 1.11
C HIS A 17 -8.65 -2.08 0.09
N GLU A 18 -9.82 -1.88 -0.52
CA GLU A 18 -10.36 -2.71 -1.60
C GLU A 18 -10.59 -1.80 -2.80
N LEU A 19 -9.52 -1.27 -3.37
CA LEU A 19 -9.61 -0.26 -4.42
C LEU A 19 -9.56 -0.91 -5.80
N VAL A 20 -10.40 -0.43 -6.70
CA VAL A 20 -10.37 -0.73 -8.14
C VAL A 20 -10.46 0.58 -8.91
N GLY A 21 -9.71 0.69 -10.00
CA GLY A 21 -9.72 1.89 -10.82
C GLY A 21 -9.08 1.70 -12.19
N VAL A 22 -8.85 2.81 -12.87
CA VAL A 22 -8.18 2.87 -14.17
C VAL A 22 -6.94 3.74 -14.03
N VAL A 23 -5.80 3.26 -14.55
CA VAL A 23 -4.53 4.00 -14.52
C VAL A 23 -4.64 5.24 -15.40
N THR A 24 -4.41 6.43 -14.84
CA THR A 24 -4.41 7.71 -15.57
C THR A 24 -3.00 8.22 -15.87
N GLU A 25 -2.01 7.85 -15.07
CA GLU A 25 -0.60 8.23 -15.21
C GLU A 25 0.30 7.13 -14.65
N VAL A 26 1.53 7.02 -15.18
CA VAL A 26 2.56 6.10 -14.69
C VAL A 26 3.90 6.82 -14.61
N GLY A 27 4.72 6.47 -13.61
CA GLY A 27 6.09 6.99 -13.51
C GLY A 27 6.97 6.50 -14.68
N SER A 28 8.02 7.25 -15.01
CA SER A 28 8.87 7.02 -16.19
C SER A 28 9.59 5.67 -16.23
N LYS A 29 9.69 4.95 -15.11
CA LYS A 29 10.32 3.62 -14.98
C LYS A 29 9.32 2.49 -14.77
N VAL A 30 8.01 2.75 -14.86
CA VAL A 30 6.99 1.71 -14.72
C VAL A 30 6.89 0.93 -16.02
N GLU A 31 7.09 -0.39 -15.95
CA GLU A 31 7.04 -1.28 -17.12
C GLU A 31 5.82 -2.21 -17.10
N LYS A 32 5.23 -2.46 -15.91
CA LYS A 32 4.16 -3.45 -15.72
C LYS A 32 2.76 -2.97 -16.10
N PHE A 33 2.53 -1.66 -16.06
CA PHE A 33 1.21 -1.05 -16.29
C PHE A 33 1.31 0.10 -17.28
N LYS A 34 0.22 0.39 -17.97
CA LYS A 34 0.07 1.55 -18.87
C LYS A 34 -1.24 2.29 -18.60
N VAL A 35 -1.30 3.54 -19.05
CA VAL A 35 -2.53 4.35 -19.00
C VAL A 35 -3.68 3.60 -19.66
N GLY A 36 -4.84 3.58 -18.99
CA GLY A 36 -6.05 2.85 -19.40
C GLY A 36 -6.19 1.45 -18.83
N ASP A 37 -5.16 0.87 -18.19
CA ASP A 37 -5.28 -0.44 -17.54
C ASP A 37 -6.24 -0.38 -16.34
N LYS A 38 -7.07 -1.42 -16.19
CA LYS A 38 -7.88 -1.65 -14.98
C LYS A 38 -7.02 -2.32 -13.93
N VAL A 39 -6.93 -1.73 -12.74
CA VAL A 39 -6.05 -2.21 -11.67
C VAL A 39 -6.77 -2.26 -10.33
N GLY A 40 -6.26 -3.08 -9.43
CA GLY A 40 -6.69 -3.15 -8.04
C GLY A 40 -5.55 -2.88 -7.08
N VAL A 41 -5.85 -2.30 -5.92
CA VAL A 41 -4.91 -2.08 -4.82
C VAL A 41 -5.55 -2.66 -3.54
N GLY A 42 -4.82 -3.58 -2.91
CA GLY A 42 -5.24 -4.25 -1.68
C GLY A 42 -4.83 -3.49 -0.42
N TYR A 43 -4.61 -4.23 0.68
CA TYR A 43 -4.24 -3.68 1.99
C TYR A 43 -2.74 -3.36 2.14
N VAL A 44 -1.86 -4.15 1.52
CA VAL A 44 -0.41 -3.92 1.57
C VAL A 44 0.01 -3.19 0.31
N ILE A 45 0.64 -2.02 0.46
CA ILE A 45 1.03 -1.15 -0.66
C ILE A 45 2.55 -1.02 -0.84
N ASP A 46 3.34 -1.39 0.17
CA ASP A 46 4.80 -1.45 0.05
C ASP A 46 5.41 -2.44 1.05
N SER A 47 6.62 -2.91 0.78
CA SER A 47 7.38 -3.88 1.58
C SER A 47 8.89 -3.61 1.46
N CYS A 48 9.76 -4.19 2.29
CA CYS A 48 11.20 -3.85 2.27
C CYS A 48 11.98 -4.42 1.10
N ARG A 49 11.42 -5.41 0.38
CA ARG A 49 12.01 -6.04 -0.80
C ARG A 49 13.43 -6.62 -0.57
N SER A 50 13.73 -6.98 0.67
CA SER A 50 15.08 -7.38 1.11
C SER A 50 15.11 -8.34 2.30
N CYS A 51 13.94 -8.82 2.74
CA CYS A 51 13.84 -9.82 3.80
C CYS A 51 13.31 -11.13 3.23
N GLN A 52 13.53 -12.25 3.94
CA GLN A 52 13.10 -13.58 3.51
C GLN A 52 11.62 -13.62 3.10
N ASN A 53 10.74 -12.98 3.87
CA ASN A 53 9.31 -12.93 3.53
C ASN A 53 9.07 -12.22 2.19
N CYS A 54 9.82 -11.18 1.84
CA CYS A 54 9.68 -10.56 0.51
C CYS A 54 10.21 -11.47 -0.60
N ASP A 55 11.32 -12.17 -0.37
CA ASP A 55 11.91 -13.08 -1.35
C ASP A 55 11.02 -14.30 -1.62
N ASP A 56 10.24 -14.71 -0.61
CA ASP A 56 9.27 -15.79 -0.69
C ASP A 56 7.89 -15.37 -1.23
N ASN A 57 7.72 -14.12 -1.70
CA ASN A 57 6.43 -13.54 -2.14
C ASN A 57 5.37 -13.51 -1.02
N LEU A 58 5.83 -13.24 0.19
CA LEU A 58 5.06 -13.14 1.44
C LEU A 58 5.15 -11.72 2.01
N GLU A 59 5.00 -10.70 1.16
CA GLU A 59 5.16 -9.28 1.53
C GLU A 59 4.23 -8.84 2.67
N ASN A 60 3.08 -9.51 2.80
CA ASN A 60 2.15 -9.33 3.91
C ASN A 60 2.71 -9.74 5.28
N TYR A 61 3.79 -10.51 5.31
CA TYR A 61 4.55 -10.85 6.52
C TYR A 61 5.84 -10.04 6.65
N CYS A 62 6.10 -9.05 5.77
CA CYS A 62 7.27 -8.20 5.87
C CYS A 62 7.23 -7.39 7.19
N PRO A 63 8.28 -7.41 8.04
CA PRO A 63 8.31 -6.61 9.27
C PRO A 63 8.24 -5.08 9.04
N LYS A 64 8.39 -4.63 7.78
CA LYS A 64 8.38 -3.23 7.36
C LYS A 64 7.37 -3.00 6.23
N TYR A 65 6.25 -3.72 6.21
CA TYR A 65 5.17 -3.45 5.26
C TYR A 65 4.53 -2.07 5.54
N THR A 66 3.96 -1.48 4.50
CA THR A 66 3.11 -0.28 4.60
C THR A 66 1.70 -0.64 4.17
N VAL A 67 0.70 -0.16 4.92
CA VAL A 67 -0.72 -0.41 4.63
C VAL A 67 -1.40 0.80 4.00
N THR A 68 -2.47 0.55 3.25
CA THR A 68 -3.20 1.56 2.46
C THR A 68 -3.75 2.72 3.27
N CYS A 69 -4.18 2.47 4.51
CA CYS A 69 -4.69 3.49 5.42
C CYS A 69 -4.16 3.26 6.83
N GLY A 70 -3.91 4.35 7.56
CA GLY A 70 -3.41 4.28 8.94
C GLY A 70 -1.93 3.93 9.07
N ALA A 71 -1.13 4.19 8.03
CA ALA A 71 0.33 4.14 8.07
C ALA A 71 0.93 5.40 7.42
N LYS A 72 2.19 5.69 7.73
CA LYS A 72 3.03 6.66 6.98
C LYS A 72 3.98 5.88 6.08
N TYR A 73 4.37 6.46 4.95
CA TYR A 73 5.43 5.86 4.16
C TYR A 73 6.76 5.90 4.92
N ARG A 74 7.65 4.98 4.59
CA ARG A 74 8.95 4.82 5.27
C ARG A 74 9.90 5.99 5.00
N ASP A 75 9.71 6.70 3.89
CA ASP A 75 10.43 7.92 3.55
C ASP A 75 9.85 9.18 4.24
N GLY A 76 8.80 9.00 5.06
CA GLY A 76 8.14 10.08 5.79
C GLY A 76 7.08 10.84 4.99
N THR A 77 6.79 10.42 3.76
CA THR A 77 5.64 10.92 2.98
C THR A 77 4.31 10.31 3.42
#